data_AF-A0A929GJN1-F1
#
_entry.id   AF-A0A929GJN1-F1
#
_cell.length_a   1.000
_cell.length_b   1.000
_cell.length_c   1.000
_cell.angle_alpha   90.00
_cell.angle_beta   90.00
_cell.angle_gamma   90.00
#
_symmetry.space_group_name_H-M   'P 1'
#
loop_
_entity.id
_entity.type
_entity.pdbx_description
1 polymer ?
#
loop_
_entity_poly.entity_id
_entity_poly.type
_entity_poly.pdbx_seq_one_letter_code
_entity_poly.pdbx_strand_id
1 'polypeptide(L)'
;MKRKIIQVVLLLVIIVLAYFVYESINKPLKFNAEKDIREAVVIQDLKDIRSGQLIFKKMHNEYAGNFDTLLIFLREGKIPIVKKVPDPEDTTFTKTINDTIG
;
A
#
# COMPACT_ATOMS: atom_id res chain seq x y z
N MET A 1 36.55 51.31 -5.26
CA MET A 1 35.98 50.63 -4.07
C MET A 1 34.53 50.20 -4.25
N LYS A 2 33.60 51.06 -4.70
CA LYS A 2 32.16 50.74 -4.88
C LYS A 2 31.86 49.48 -5.73
N ARG A 3 32.54 49.27 -6.87
CA ARG A 3 32.34 48.08 -7.73
C ARG A 3 32.68 46.75 -7.06
N LYS A 4 33.75 46.71 -6.25
CA LYS A 4 34.16 45.50 -5.51
C LYS A 4 33.13 45.11 -4.46
N ILE A 5 32.55 46.10 -3.76
CA ILE A 5 31.50 45.89 -2.76
C ILE A 5 30.25 45.29 -3.42
N ILE A 6 29.83 45.86 -4.56
CA ILE A 6 28.68 45.35 -5.33
C ILE A 6 28.92 43.91 -5.80
N GLN A 7 30.12 43.58 -6.28
CA GLN A 7 30.47 42.20 -6.67
C GLN A 7 30.40 41.22 -5.50
N VAL A 8 30.91 41.60 -4.32
CA VAL A 8 30.88 40.73 -3.12
C VAL A 8 29.44 40.50 -2.65
N VAL A 9 28.62 41.55 -2.62
CA VAL A 9 27.19 41.43 -2.27
C VAL A 9 26.46 40.54 -3.27
N LEU A 10 26.70 40.74 -4.57
CA LEU A 10 26.07 39.94 -5.62
C LEU A 10 26.46 38.46 -5.51
N LEU A 11 27.72 38.16 -5.17
CA LEU A 11 28.20 36.80 -4.95
C LEU A 11 27.49 36.16 -3.74
N LEU A 12 27.30 36.91 -2.66
CA LEU A 12 26.54 36.46 -1.49
C LEU A 12 25.08 36.13 -1.85
N VAL A 13 24.45 36.98 -2.65
CA VAL A 13 23.08 36.78 -3.14
C VAL A 13 22.97 35.50 -3.99
N ILE A 14 23.95 35.24 -4.87
CA ILE A 14 23.99 34.02 -5.69
C ILE A 14 24.05 32.77 -4.80
N ILE A 15 24.86 32.77 -3.75
CA ILE A 15 24.96 31.64 -2.81
C ILE A 15 23.62 31.39 -2.10
N VAL A 16 22.95 32.44 -1.64
CA VAL A 16 21.63 32.34 -0.98
C VAL A 16 20.57 31.80 -1.95
N LEU A 17 20.55 32.30 -3.19
CA LEU A 17 19.63 31.80 -4.22
C LEU A 17 19.89 30.33 -4.56
N ALA A 18 21.15 29.90 -4.64
CA ALA A 18 21.51 28.51 -4.89
C ALA A 18 20.98 27.58 -3.77
N TYR A 19 21.07 28.02 -2.52
CA TYR A 19 20.49 27.30 -1.38
C TYR A 19 18.96 27.18 -1.49
N PHE A 20 18.26 28.26 -1.80
CA PHE A 20 16.80 28.22 -1.97
C PHE A 20 16.34 27.32 -3.12
N VAL A 21 17.06 27.30 -4.24
CA VAL A 21 16.75 26.40 -5.36
C VAL A 21 16.92 24.93 -4.93
N TYR A 22 17.99 24.61 -4.21
CA TYR A 22 18.21 23.26 -3.67
C TYR A 22 17.10 22.83 -2.71
N GLU A 23 16.70 23.71 -1.79
CA GLU A 23 15.64 23.42 -0.82
C GLU A 23 14.26 23.29 -1.49
N SER A 24 13.97 24.12 -2.50
CA SER A 24 12.71 24.10 -3.26
C SER A 24 12.50 22.78 -4.00
N ILE A 25 13.57 22.17 -4.54
CA ILE A 25 13.49 20.89 -5.27
C ILE A 25 13.44 19.70 -4.30
N ASN A 26 14.19 19.75 -3.19
CA ASN A 26 14.28 18.62 -2.26
C ASN A 26 13.07 18.45 -1.36
N LYS A 27 12.36 19.53 -1.01
CA LYS A 27 11.14 19.47 -0.21
C LYS A 27 10.03 18.61 -0.83
N PRO A 28 9.60 18.83 -2.09
CA PRO A 28 8.56 18.00 -2.70
C PRO A 28 9.01 16.56 -2.92
N LEU A 29 10.31 16.32 -3.19
CA LEU A 29 10.84 14.97 -3.40
C LEU A 29 10.68 14.09 -2.15
N LYS A 30 11.04 14.62 -0.97
CA LYS A 30 10.91 13.90 0.30
C LYS A 30 9.44 13.69 0.69
N PHE A 31 8.59 14.67 0.42
CA PHE A 31 7.16 14.57 0.69
C PHE A 31 6.50 13.49 -0.18
N ASN A 32 6.84 13.43 -1.46
CA ASN A 32 6.29 12.41 -2.37
C ASN A 32 6.73 11.00 -1.96
N ALA A 33 8.01 10.79 -1.61
CA ALA A 33 8.49 9.49 -1.15
C ALA A 33 7.77 9.01 0.13
N GLU A 34 7.58 9.90 1.10
CA GLU A 34 6.83 9.60 2.33
C GLU A 34 5.34 9.33 2.05
N LYS A 35 4.75 10.09 1.13
CA LYS A 35 3.36 9.91 0.69
C LYS A 35 3.16 8.55 0.02
N ASP A 36 4.06 8.16 -0.87
CA ASP A 36 3.99 6.88 -1.60
C ASP A 36 4.06 5.68 -0.64
N ILE A 37 4.92 5.76 0.39
CA ILE A 37 5.00 4.73 1.45
C ILE A 37 3.67 4.61 2.18
N ARG A 38 3.07 5.73 2.59
CA ARG A 38 1.78 5.74 3.31
C ARG A 38 0.63 5.27 2.44
N GLU A 39 0.60 5.68 1.17
CA GLU A 39 -0.39 5.23 0.20
C GLU A 39 -0.30 3.70 -0.01
N ALA A 40 0.91 3.15 -0.10
CA ALA A 40 1.11 1.71 -0.23
C ALA A 40 0.54 0.93 0.97
N VAL A 41 0.76 1.42 2.20
CA VAL A 41 0.21 0.82 3.43
C VAL A 41 -1.32 0.85 3.40
N VAL A 42 -1.93 2.00 3.11
CA VAL A 42 -3.39 2.13 3.05
C VAL A 42 -4.00 1.24 1.97
N ILE A 43 -3.36 1.14 0.79
CA ILE A 43 -3.79 0.25 -0.28
C ILE A 43 -3.78 -1.21 0.20
N GLN A 44 -2.75 -1.60 0.95
CA GLN A 44 -2.65 -2.96 1.46
C GLN A 44 -3.74 -3.25 2.50
N ASP A 45 -3.97 -2.34 3.44
CA ASP A 45 -5.05 -2.47 4.42
C ASP A 45 -6.43 -2.61 3.73
N LEU A 46 -6.68 -1.82 2.68
CA LEU A 46 -7.91 -1.91 1.89
C LEU A 46 -8.04 -3.24 1.15
N LYS A 47 -6.93 -3.81 0.65
CA LYS A 47 -6.93 -5.15 0.04
C LYS A 47 -7.23 -6.23 1.08
N ASP A 48 -6.67 -6.14 2.27
CA ASP A 48 -6.89 -7.12 3.34
C ASP A 48 -8.34 -7.10 3.82
N ILE A 49 -8.93 -5.90 3.98
CA ILE A 49 -10.36 -5.74 4.27
C ILE A 49 -11.22 -6.34 3.16
N ARG A 50 -10.89 -6.09 1.89
CA ARG A 50 -11.61 -6.67 0.74
C ARG A 50 -11.54 -8.20 0.77
N SER A 51 -10.38 -8.77 1.02
CA SER A 51 -10.19 -10.22 1.15
C SER A 51 -11.04 -10.78 2.28
N GLY A 52 -11.02 -10.14 3.46
CA GLY A 52 -11.88 -10.50 4.59
C GLY A 52 -13.37 -10.49 4.23
N GLN A 53 -13.83 -9.44 3.56
CA GLN A 53 -15.22 -9.31 3.09
C GLN A 53 -15.60 -10.36 2.04
N LEU A 54 -14.68 -10.74 1.14
CA LEU A 54 -14.90 -11.81 0.17
C LEU A 54 -15.07 -13.17 0.86
N ILE A 55 -14.27 -13.45 1.88
CA ILE A 55 -14.39 -14.69 2.68
C ILE A 55 -15.72 -14.68 3.42
N PHE A 56 -16.08 -13.56 4.06
CA PHE A 56 -17.35 -13.41 4.75
C PHE A 56 -18.53 -13.67 3.79
N LYS A 57 -18.49 -13.10 2.58
CA LYS A 57 -19.48 -13.36 1.54
C LYS A 57 -19.52 -14.81 1.09
N LYS A 58 -18.39 -15.49 0.95
CA LYS A 58 -18.37 -16.92 0.58
C LYS A 58 -19.07 -17.79 1.63
N MET A 59 -18.98 -17.41 2.90
CA MET A 59 -19.55 -18.16 4.03
C MET A 59 -21.02 -17.80 4.29
N HIS A 60 -21.37 -16.53 4.22
CA HIS A 60 -22.68 -15.99 4.61
C HIS A 60 -23.57 -15.58 3.42
N ASN A 61 -23.08 -15.67 2.17
CA ASN A 61 -23.71 -15.18 0.94
C ASN A 61 -23.98 -13.67 0.87
N GLU A 62 -23.63 -12.91 1.91
CA GLU A 62 -23.76 -11.45 2.02
C GLU A 62 -22.45 -10.80 2.48
N TYR A 63 -22.30 -9.49 2.26
CA TYR A 63 -21.16 -8.74 2.81
C TYR A 63 -21.44 -8.33 4.26
N ALA A 64 -20.39 -8.17 5.08
CA ALA A 64 -20.57 -7.74 6.46
C ALA A 64 -21.04 -6.28 6.49
N GLY A 65 -22.18 -6.02 7.13
CA GLY A 65 -22.80 -4.69 7.19
C GLY A 65 -22.05 -3.67 8.05
N ASN A 66 -21.10 -4.11 8.87
CA ASN A 66 -20.23 -3.25 9.67
C ASN A 66 -18.84 -3.89 9.87
N PHE A 67 -17.87 -3.09 10.30
CA PHE A 67 -16.51 -3.54 10.56
C PHE A 67 -16.39 -4.44 11.79
N ASP A 68 -17.25 -4.27 12.80
CA ASP A 68 -17.22 -5.06 14.03
C ASP A 68 -17.58 -6.53 13.75
N THR A 69 -18.62 -6.78 12.97
CA THR A 69 -19.03 -8.11 12.49
C THR A 69 -17.93 -8.74 11.64
N LEU A 70 -17.27 -7.95 10.78
CA LEU A 70 -16.13 -8.45 10.01
C LEU A 70 -14.95 -8.82 10.94
N LEU A 71 -14.66 -8.01 11.96
CA LEU A 71 -13.57 -8.25 12.90
C LEU A 71 -13.82 -9.48 13.77
N ILE A 72 -15.06 -9.66 14.25
CA ILE A 72 -15.48 -10.86 14.98
C ILE A 72 -15.33 -12.08 14.07
N PHE A 73 -15.77 -11.99 12.81
CA PHE A 73 -15.57 -13.07 11.84
C PHE A 73 -14.09 -13.35 11.55
N LEU A 74 -13.23 -12.34 11.46
CA LEU A 74 -11.79 -12.57 11.27
C LEU A 74 -11.13 -13.24 12.49
N ARG A 75 -11.61 -12.96 13.70
CA ARG A 75 -11.06 -13.52 14.95
C ARG A 75 -11.60 -14.92 15.29
N GLU A 76 -12.88 -15.14 15.04
CA GLU A 76 -13.61 -16.34 15.46
C GLU A 76 -14.01 -17.25 14.30
N GLY A 77 -14.01 -16.72 13.08
CA GLY A 77 -14.42 -17.42 11.88
C GLY A 77 -13.45 -18.54 11.54
N LYS A 78 -13.92 -19.77 11.71
CA LYS A 78 -13.26 -20.95 11.15
C LYS A 78 -13.44 -20.92 9.63
N ILE A 79 -12.43 -20.46 8.90
CA ILE A 79 -12.41 -20.59 7.45
C ILE A 79 -12.31 -22.09 7.14
N PRO A 80 -13.33 -22.72 6.52
CA PRO A 80 -13.22 -24.12 6.16
C PRO A 80 -12.15 -24.24 5.08
N ILE A 81 -11.01 -24.84 5.44
CA ILE A 81 -9.97 -25.16 4.48
C ILE A 81 -10.54 -26.28 3.61
N VAL A 82 -11.01 -25.94 2.40
CA VAL A 82 -11.46 -26.93 1.44
C VAL A 82 -10.21 -27.62 0.87
N LYS A 83 -9.75 -28.67 1.56
CA LYS A 83 -8.74 -29.57 1.03
C LYS A 83 -9.40 -30.40 -0.06
N LYS A 84 -9.23 -30.01 -1.32
CA LYS A 84 -9.56 -30.89 -2.45
C LYS A 84 -8.61 -32.08 -2.40
N VAL A 85 -9.11 -33.24 -1.98
CA VAL A 85 -8.37 -34.50 -2.09
C VAL A 85 -8.48 -34.95 -3.55
N PRO A 86 -7.37 -35.14 -4.29
CA PRO A 86 -7.40 -35.71 -5.63
C PRO A 86 -8.07 -37.09 -5.64
N ASP A 87 -8.89 -37.34 -6.67
CA ASP A 87 -9.36 -38.69 -6.98
C ASP A 87 -8.17 -39.54 -7.48
N PRO A 88 -7.90 -40.72 -6.89
CA PRO A 88 -6.80 -41.58 -7.31
C PRO A 88 -6.92 -42.15 -8.74
N GLU A 89 -8.08 -42.08 -9.39
CA GLU A 89 -8.27 -42.57 -10.77
C GLU A 89 -8.15 -41.50 -11.87
N ASP A 90 -7.89 -40.23 -11.52
CA ASP A 90 -7.82 -39.13 -12.50
C ASP A 90 -6.43 -39.02 -13.17
N THR A 91 -6.32 -39.49 -14.42
CA THR A 91 -5.11 -39.39 -15.25
C THR A 91 -4.80 -38.00 -15.80
N THR A 92 -5.69 -37.01 -15.60
CA THR A 92 -5.53 -35.63 -16.12
C THR A 92 -5.19 -34.64 -15.00
N PHE A 93 -4.81 -35.14 -13.82
CA PHE A 93 -4.64 -34.32 -12.63
C PHE A 93 -3.51 -33.29 -12.78
N THR A 94 -3.88 -32.04 -13.04
CA THR A 94 -2.98 -30.89 -12.84
C THR A 94 -3.26 -30.38 -11.42
N LYS A 95 -2.23 -30.29 -10.56
CA LYS A 95 -2.37 -29.74 -9.19
C LYS A 95 -2.72 -28.25 -9.24
N THR A 96 -3.97 -27.92 -9.52
CA THR A 96 -4.44 -26.54 -9.45
C THR A 96 -4.78 -26.25 -7.99
N ILE A 97 -3.81 -25.70 -7.26
CA ILE A 97 -4.09 -25.07 -5.97
C ILE A 97 -4.88 -23.81 -6.31
N ASN A 98 -6.20 -23.95 -6.40
CA ASN A 98 -7.09 -22.81 -6.41
C ASN A 98 -7.11 -22.31 -4.96
N ASP A 99 -6.14 -21.45 -4.65
CA ASP A 99 -6.15 -20.73 -3.40
C ASP A 99 -7.51 -20.05 -3.28
N THR A 100 -8.17 -20.22 -2.14
CA THR A 100 -9.55 -19.74 -2.00
C THR A 100 -9.58 -18.20 -1.91
N ILE A 101 -8.42 -17.57 -1.98
CA ILE A 101 -8.21 -16.13 -1.85
C ILE A 101 -7.06 -15.77 -2.81
N GLY A 102 -7.44 -15.44 -4.05
CA GLY A 102 -6.60 -14.81 -5.07
C GLY A 102 -7.31 -13.57 -5.59
#